data_AF-A0A2G9TIB8-F1
#
_entry.id   AF-A0A2G9TIB8-F1
#
_cell.length_a   1.000
_cell.length_b   1.000
_cell.length_c   1.000
_cell.angle_alpha   90.00
_cell.angle_beta   90.00
_cell.angle_gamma   90.00
#
_symmetry.space_group_name_H-M   'P 1'
#
loop_
_entity.id
_entity.type
_entity.pdbx_description
1 polymer ?
#
loop_
_entity_poly.entity_id
_entity_poly.type
_entity_poly.pdbx_seq_one_letter_code
_entity_poly.pdbx_strand_id
1 'polypeptide(L)' 'HNYDIRPSTVYRLRATVLINQVESSPSKLILLNTREAASKSPLIQAVKVLVNGSVFFEFLPAEDVDLVSF' A
#
# COMPACT_ATOMS: atom_id res chain seq x y z
N HIS A 1 -2.85 12.32 9.49
CA HIS A 1 -4.01 11.65 8.88
C HIS A 1 -3.50 10.50 8.03
N ASN A 2 -3.81 9.25 8.41
CA ASN A 2 -3.56 8.07 7.59
C ASN A 2 -4.90 7.70 6.93
N TYR A 3 -4.97 7.79 5.60
CA TYR A 3 -6.21 7.56 4.84
C TYR A 3 -6.22 6.18 4.14
N ASP A 4 -5.23 5.32 4.44
CA ASP A 4 -5.07 3.97 3.89
C ASP A 4 -5.15 3.89 2.35
N ILE A 5 -4.73 4.96 1.67
CA ILE A 5 -4.60 5.00 0.21
C ILE A 5 -3.28 4.34 -0.17
N ARG A 6 -3.36 3.24 -0.93
CA ARG A 6 -2.19 2.47 -1.35
C ARG A 6 -1.43 3.18 -2.49
N PRO A 7 -0.09 3.20 -2.45
CA PRO A 7 0.72 3.67 -3.56
C PRO A 7 0.61 2.72 -4.76
N SER A 8 1.04 3.18 -5.93
CA SER A 8 1.10 2.39 -7.18
C SER A 8 -0.18 1.60 -7.51
N THR A 9 -1.35 2.16 -7.14
CA THR A 9 -2.66 1.50 -7.21
C THR A 9 -3.63 2.35 -8.04
N VAL A 10 -4.45 1.68 -8.86
CA VAL A 10 -5.51 2.33 -9.65
C VAL A 10 -6.82 2.34 -8.87
N TYR A 11 -7.29 3.54 -8.51
CA TYR A 11 -8.58 3.75 -7.85
C TYR A 11 -9.66 4.16 -8.85
N ARG A 12 -10.88 3.65 -8.63
CA ARG A 12 -12.09 4.00 -9.36
C ARG A 12 -12.94 4.94 -8.51
N LEU A 13 -13.08 6.17 -8.95
CA LEU A 13 -13.78 7.22 -8.21
C LEU A 13 -15.07 7.62 -8.92
N ARG A 14 -16.13 7.82 -8.14
CA ARG A 14 -17.42 8.37 -8.57
C ARG A 14 -18.03 9.15 -7.42
N ALA A 15 -18.73 10.24 -7.72
CA ALA A 15 -19.37 11.08 -6.72
C ALA A 15 -20.88 11.18 -6.95
N THR A 16 -21.62 11.30 -5.87
CA THR A 16 -23.04 11.66 -5.83
C THR A 16 -23.22 12.88 -4.92
N VAL A 17 -24.32 13.59 -5.10
CA VAL A 17 -24.73 14.69 -4.22
C VAL A 17 -25.99 14.26 -3.49
N LEU A 18 -26.01 14.40 -2.16
CA LEU A 18 -27.17 14.12 -1.33
C LEU A 18 -27.82 15.45 -0.91
N ILE A 19 -29.07 15.69 -1.34
CA ILE A 19 -29.84 16.88 -0.98
C ILE A 19 -31.17 16.43 -0.39
N ASN A 20 -31.48 16.83 0.84
CA ASN A 20 -32.73 16.50 1.52
C ASN A 20 -33.08 15.00 1.43
N GLN A 21 -32.10 14.12 1.69
CA GLN A 21 -32.21 12.66 1.63
C GLN A 21 -32.46 12.06 0.23
N VAL A 22 -32.41 12.86 -0.83
CA VAL A 22 -32.47 12.40 -2.21
C VAL A 22 -31.06 12.43 -2.80
N GLU A 23 -30.59 11.28 -3.26
CA GLU A 23 -29.29 11.14 -3.90
C GLU A 23 -29.38 11.46 -5.39
N SER A 24 -28.43 12.23 -5.91
CA SER A 24 -28.35 12.57 -7.32
C SER A 24 -27.94 11.37 -8.18
N SER A 25 -28.10 11.49 -9.50
CA SER A 25 -27.40 10.59 -10.41
C SER A 25 -25.88 10.70 -10.18
N PRO A 26 -25.14 9.59 -10.20
CA PRO A 26 -23.70 9.65 -9.93
C PRO A 26 -22.89 10.15 -11.13
N SER A 27 -21.76 10.81 -10.85
CA SER A 27 -20.85 11.42 -11.81
C SER A 27 -20.31 10.43 -12.86
N LYS A 28 -19.55 10.92 -13.84
CA LYS A 28 -18.73 10.02 -14.68
C LYS A 28 -17.70 9.28 -13.80
N LEU A 29 -17.39 8.05 -14.16
CA LEU A 29 -16.31 7.27 -13.54
C LEU A 29 -14.95 7.88 -13.88
N ILE A 30 -14.10 8.08 -12.87
CA ILE A 30 -12.72 8.55 -13.02
C ILE A 30 -11.77 7.44 -12.56
N LEU A 31 -10.69 7.24 -13.32
CA LEU A 31 -9.58 6.37 -12.94
C LEU A 31 -8.45 7.26 -12.41
N LEU A 32 -8.03 7.01 -11.17
CA LEU A 32 -6.94 7.73 -10.51
C LEU A 32 -5.80 6.75 -10.24
N ASN A 33 -4.64 7.00 -10.82
CA ASN A 33 -3.43 6.26 -10.51
C ASN A 33 -2.70 6.97 -9.38
N THR A 34 -2.49 6.28 -8.26
CA THR A 34 -1.64 6.81 -7.18
C THR A 34 -0.18 6.74 -7.60
N ARG A 35 0.60 7.72 -7.14
CA ARG A 35 2.04 7.73 -7.39
C ARG A 35 2.71 6.63 -6.59
N GLU A 36 3.91 6.26 -7.03
CA GLU A 36 4.82 5.48 -6.21
C GLU A 36 5.13 6.27 -4.92
N ALA A 37 5.12 5.56 -3.79
CA ALA A 37 5.64 6.07 -2.54
C ALA A 37 6.92 5.31 -2.20
N ALA A 38 7.80 5.92 -1.40
CA ALA A 38 8.94 5.19 -0.86
C ALA A 38 8.42 3.99 -0.05
N SER A 39 8.92 2.80 -0.39
CA SER A 39 8.55 1.59 0.34
C SER A 39 8.88 1.73 1.81
N LYS A 40 8.02 1.20 2.69
CA LYS A 40 8.36 1.09 4.10
C LYS A 40 9.59 0.18 4.25
N SER A 41 10.39 0.44 5.29
CA SER A 41 11.55 -0.42 5.59
C SER A 41 11.09 -1.80 6.06
N PRO A 42 11.78 -2.88 5.67
CA PRO A 42 11.52 -4.20 6.23
C PRO A 42 11.83 -4.22 7.74
N LEU A 43 11.16 -5.10 8.47
CA LEU A 43 11.39 -5.28 9.90
C LEU A 43 12.41 -6.41 10.11
N ILE A 44 13.60 -6.09 10.62
CA ILE A 44 14.59 -7.11 11.02
C ILE A 44 14.05 -7.86 12.24
N GLN A 45 13.85 -9.17 12.10
CA GLN A 45 13.39 -10.05 13.18
C GLN A 45 14.55 -10.61 13.99
N ALA A 46 15.61 -11.05 13.31
CA ALA A 46 16.77 -11.65 13.96
C ALA A 46 18.06 -11.40 13.17
N VAL A 47 19.17 -11.38 13.91
CA VAL A 47 20.52 -11.31 13.36
C VAL A 47 21.33 -12.42 13.98
N LYS A 48 21.95 -13.26 13.14
CA LYS A 48 22.84 -14.34 13.57
C LYS A 48 24.23 -14.13 12.99
N VAL A 49 25.19 -13.88 13.86
CA VAL A 49 26.61 -13.82 13.51
C VAL A 49 27.19 -15.22 13.60
N LEU A 50 27.83 -15.65 12.51
CA LEU A 50 28.53 -16.93 12.43
C LEU A 50 29.98 -16.77 12.88
N VAL A 51 30.58 -17.86 13.34
CA VAL A 51 31.98 -17.89 13.82
C VAL A 51 33.01 -17.48 12.76
N ASN A 52 32.66 -17.59 11.48
CA ASN A 52 33.49 -17.16 10.35
C ASN A 52 33.32 -15.66 10.00
N GLY A 53 32.58 -14.90 10.83
CA GLY A 53 32.28 -13.48 10.60
C GLY A 53 31.16 -13.19 9.61
N SER A 54 30.51 -14.22 9.03
CA SER A 54 29.31 -14.02 8.20
C SER A 54 28.09 -13.68 9.06
N VAL A 55 27.10 -12.99 8.47
CA VAL A 55 25.89 -12.56 9.19
C VAL A 55 24.65 -12.97 8.39
N PHE A 56 23.69 -13.59 9.07
CA PHE A 56 22.34 -13.81 8.55
C PHE A 56 21.37 -12.80 9.15
N PHE A 57 20.52 -12.23 8.29
CA PHE A 57 19.40 -11.39 8.68
C PHE A 57 18.10 -12.13 8.34
N GLU A 58 17.27 -12.30 9.36
CA GLU A 58 15.87 -12.70 9.17
C GLU A 58 15.02 -11.44 9.25
N PHE A 59 14.14 -11.23 8.27
CA PHE A 59 13.31 -10.03 8.21
C PHE A 59 11.91 -10.35 7.68
N LEU A 60 10.94 -9.56 8.13
CA LEU A 60 9.64 -9.48 7.49
C LEU A 60 9.68 -8.44 6.38
N PRO A 61 9.20 -8.76 5.17
CA PRO A 61 8.93 -7.77 4.15
C PRO A 61 8.05 -6.65 4.69
N ALA A 62 8.22 -5.46 4.12
CA ALA A 62 7.34 -4.36 4.45
C ALA A 62 5.91 -4.62 3.95
N GLU A 63 4.91 -4.11 4.68
CA GLU A 63 3.48 -4.36 4.42
C GLU A 63 3.00 -3.90 3.03
N ASP A 64 3.75 -3.00 2.40
CA ASP A 64 3.48 -2.42 1.10
C ASP A 64 4.24 -3.13 -0.04
N VAL A 65 4.87 -4.27 0.24
CA VAL A 65 5.53 -5.13 -0.76
C VAL A 65 4.64 -6.33 -1.09
N ASP A 66 4.23 -6.44 -2.35
CA ASP A 66 3.53 -7.63 -2.84
C ASP A 66 4.54 -8.79 -3.02
N LEU A 67 4.30 -9.91 -2.34
CA LEU A 67 5.08 -11.14 -2.52
C LEU A 67 4.71 -11.79 -3.84
N VAL A 68 5.61 -11.72 -4.82
CA VAL A 68 5.48 -12.49 -6.07
C VAL A 68 5.98 -13.91 -5.80
N SER A 69 5.06 -14.89 -5.86
CA SER A 69 5.41 -16.32 -5.90
C SER A 69 5.40 -16.79 -7.36
N PHE A 70 6.40 -17.61 -7.71
CA PHE A 70 6.55 -18.25 -9.03
C PHE A 70 6.09 -19.71 -8.98
#